data_AF-A0A7W9CWJ4-F1
#
_entry.id   AF-A0A7W9CWJ4-F1
#
_cell.length_a   1.000
_cell.length_b   1.000
_cell.length_c   1.000
_cell.angle_alpha   90.00
_cell.angle_beta   90.00
_cell.angle_gamma   90.00
#
_symmetry.space_group_name_H-M   'P 1'
#
loop_
_entity.id
_entity.type
_entity.pdbx_description
1 polymer ?
#
loop_
_entity_poly.entity_id
_entity_poly.type
_entity_poly.pdbx_seq_one_letter_code
_entity_poly.pdbx_strand_id
1 'polypeptide(L)'
;MVEFSDLATLAKRTDPAAQAATNQQIRLLGGIPTDHTYHPKDSSSDLQRIDAPDATKYKVAEFDKLIADLSDHRIGYEEQRAAAKRWLHHWKVKGRAMQALNAIRGYLDATRTSQSSSIAEELLNDAFDASLGVEDREESYRWLVRAHVARHGWQSNWTSETEINRRLDAAAKHFPEKWKEYIHDTSDQAPYWERAGFSFAIDYRYLVRFLLLVEQKELAFDLTKNFVEILVAEVSDQPLPPCPWYR
;
A
#
# COMPACT_ATOMS: atom_id res chain seq x y z
N MET A 1 17.03 11.76 -21.99
CA MET A 1 17.68 11.97 -20.69
C MET A 1 18.39 10.66 -20.38
N VAL A 2 19.72 10.63 -20.44
CA VAL A 2 20.52 9.43 -20.15
C VAL A 2 20.63 9.37 -18.62
N GLU A 3 20.22 8.25 -18.01
CA GLU A 3 20.27 8.09 -16.55
C GLU A 3 21.72 8.16 -16.04
N PHE A 4 21.94 8.61 -14.81
CA PHE A 4 23.28 8.74 -14.22
C PHE A 4 24.04 7.40 -14.11
N SER A 5 23.32 6.28 -14.07
CA SER A 5 23.86 4.91 -14.10
C SER A 5 24.54 4.55 -15.43
N ASP A 6 24.18 5.22 -16.53
CA ASP A 6 24.74 4.97 -17.85
C ASP A 6 26.13 5.60 -18.01
N LEU A 7 26.51 6.64 -17.27
CA LEU A 7 27.80 7.31 -17.44
C LEU A 7 28.99 6.45 -16.96
N ALA A 8 28.85 5.76 -15.83
CA ALA A 8 29.87 4.83 -15.35
C ALA A 8 30.01 3.61 -16.27
N THR A 9 28.93 3.24 -16.95
CA THR A 9 28.88 2.15 -17.94
C THR A 9 29.47 2.60 -19.28
N LEU A 10 29.20 3.83 -19.70
CA LEU A 10 29.77 4.48 -20.89
C LEU A 10 31.27 4.74 -20.73
N ALA A 11 31.74 5.10 -19.54
CA ALA A 11 33.16 5.28 -19.24
C ALA A 11 33.97 3.98 -19.35
N LYS A 12 33.31 2.81 -19.22
CA LYS A 12 33.93 1.48 -19.43
C LYS A 12 33.94 1.04 -20.89
N ARG A 13 33.28 1.76 -21.80
CA ARG A 13 33.30 1.46 -23.24
C ARG A 13 34.61 1.92 -23.86
N THR A 14 35.19 1.07 -24.69
CA THR A 14 36.46 1.32 -25.41
C THR A 14 36.28 2.03 -26.75
N ASP A 15 35.04 2.36 -27.11
CA ASP A 15 34.72 3.10 -28.34
C ASP A 15 35.16 4.58 -28.23
N PRO A 16 36.01 5.08 -29.15
CA PRO A 16 36.46 6.47 -29.17
C PRO A 16 35.33 7.50 -29.19
N ALA A 17 34.21 7.21 -29.87
CA ALA A 17 33.08 8.13 -29.95
C ALA A 17 32.34 8.24 -28.60
N ALA A 18 32.20 7.11 -27.90
CA ALA A 18 31.59 7.07 -26.57
C ALA A 18 32.45 7.80 -25.52
N GLN A 19 33.78 7.67 -25.60
CA GLN A 19 34.69 8.38 -24.71
C GLN A 19 34.69 9.89 -24.95
N ALA A 20 34.64 10.33 -26.22
CA ALA A 20 34.54 11.75 -26.55
C ALA A 20 33.24 12.37 -26.00
N ALA A 21 32.10 11.70 -26.19
CA ALA A 21 30.82 12.14 -25.64
C ALA A 21 30.84 12.20 -24.10
N THR A 22 31.40 11.18 -23.44
CA THR A 22 31.52 11.12 -21.97
C THR A 22 32.39 12.26 -21.44
N ASN A 23 33.53 12.54 -22.07
CA ASN A 23 34.43 13.62 -21.69
C ASN A 23 33.79 15.00 -21.87
N GLN A 24 33.03 15.19 -22.96
CA GLN A 24 32.28 16.43 -23.18
C GLN A 24 31.22 16.64 -22.10
N GLN A 25 30.56 15.57 -21.68
CA GLN A 25 29.54 15.63 -20.63
C GLN A 25 30.14 15.90 -19.24
N ILE A 26 31.26 15.26 -18.88
CA ILE A 26 32.02 15.55 -17.64
C ILE A 26 32.44 17.02 -17.58
N ARG A 27 32.93 17.56 -18.71
CA ARG A 27 33.33 18.97 -18.80
C ARG A 27 32.14 19.92 -18.66
N LEU A 28 31.00 19.58 -19.27
CA LEU A 28 29.77 20.37 -19.16
C LEU A 28 29.25 20.41 -17.71
N LEU A 29 29.33 19.29 -16.99
CA LEU A 29 28.84 19.14 -15.63
C LEU A 29 29.81 19.65 -14.55
N GLY A 30 30.97 20.20 -14.95
CA GLY A 30 31.94 20.77 -14.01
C GLY A 30 32.77 19.74 -13.23
N GLY A 31 32.77 18.48 -13.65
CA GLY A 31 33.48 17.40 -12.98
C GLY A 31 32.80 16.04 -13.17
N ILE A 32 33.45 14.98 -12.66
CA ILE A 32 32.85 13.64 -12.62
C ILE A 32 31.77 13.67 -11.54
N PRO A 33 30.50 13.36 -11.84
CA PRO A 33 29.46 13.28 -10.82
C PRO A 33 29.86 12.27 -9.76
N THR A 34 29.80 12.66 -8.48
CA THR A 34 29.94 11.72 -7.37
C THR A 34 28.80 10.72 -7.43
N ASP A 35 29.13 9.43 -7.30
CA ASP A 35 28.12 8.40 -7.19
C ASP A 35 27.37 8.58 -5.87
N HIS A 36 26.15 9.10 -5.98
CA HIS A 36 25.20 9.23 -4.88
C HIS A 36 24.21 8.06 -4.86
N THR A 37 24.44 6.99 -5.62
CA THR A 37 23.61 5.79 -5.45
C THR A 37 23.76 5.31 -4.02
N TYR A 38 22.63 5.35 -3.32
CA TYR A 38 22.48 4.81 -2.00
C TYR A 38 22.75 3.31 -2.09
N HIS A 39 23.98 2.93 -1.77
CA HIS A 39 24.34 1.55 -1.46
C HIS A 39 24.16 1.39 0.05
N PRO A 40 23.04 0.82 0.54
CA PRO A 40 22.94 0.49 1.94
C PRO A 40 24.02 -0.55 2.25
N LYS A 41 25.14 -0.11 2.83
CA LYS A 41 26.20 -0.99 3.32
C LYS A 41 25.84 -1.62 4.68
N ASP A 42 24.72 -1.21 5.27
CA ASP A 42 24.27 -1.60 6.61
C ASP A 42 22.86 -2.17 6.63
N SER A 43 22.35 -2.76 5.53
CA SER A 43 21.26 -3.73 5.70
C SER A 43 21.89 -5.01 6.26
N SER A 44 21.37 -5.53 7.36
CA SER A 44 21.84 -6.75 8.01
C SER A 44 21.57 -8.00 7.15
N SER A 45 22.12 -8.06 5.95
CA SER A 45 21.95 -9.17 4.99
C SER A 45 22.63 -10.46 5.43
N ASP A 46 23.38 -10.43 6.53
CA ASP A 46 24.12 -11.59 7.07
C ASP A 46 23.31 -12.43 8.07
N LEU A 47 22.05 -12.09 8.31
CA LEU A 47 21.16 -12.98 9.06
C LEU A 47 20.77 -14.16 8.16
N GLN A 48 21.18 -15.37 8.56
CA GLN A 48 20.69 -16.59 7.92
C GLN A 48 19.16 -16.58 7.94
N ARG A 49 18.55 -16.60 6.74
CA ARG A 49 17.12 -16.75 6.59
C ARG A 49 16.69 -18.08 7.19
N ILE A 50 15.59 -18.05 7.93
CA ILE A 50 14.96 -19.25 8.48
C ILE A 50 13.59 -19.42 7.83
N ASP A 51 13.14 -20.67 7.73
CA ASP A 51 11.80 -20.97 7.26
C ASP A 51 10.76 -20.51 8.30
N ALA A 52 9.59 -20.09 7.83
CA ALA A 52 8.48 -19.78 8.71
C ALA A 52 8.01 -21.06 9.44
N PRO A 53 7.62 -20.95 10.73
CA PRO A 53 7.01 -22.07 11.43
C PRO A 53 5.73 -22.52 10.71
N ASP A 54 5.41 -23.81 10.85
CA ASP A 54 4.16 -24.35 10.30
C ASP A 54 2.95 -23.76 11.01
N ALA A 55 2.37 -22.75 10.38
CA ALA A 55 1.17 -22.06 10.80
C ALA A 55 0.00 -23.00 11.15
N THR A 56 -0.12 -24.17 10.51
CA THR A 56 -1.26 -25.08 10.76
C THR A 56 -1.23 -25.75 12.13
N LYS A 57 -0.09 -25.71 12.82
CA LYS A 57 0.07 -26.27 14.19
C LYS A 57 -0.47 -25.36 15.28
N TYR A 58 -0.63 -24.06 15.02
CA TYR A 58 -1.13 -23.09 15.98
C TYR A 58 -2.64 -23.19 16.09
N LYS A 59 -3.14 -23.38 17.32
CA LYS A 59 -4.59 -23.37 17.59
C LYS A 59 -5.18 -21.99 17.31
N VAL A 60 -6.50 -21.93 17.14
CA VAL A 60 -7.22 -20.67 16.95
C VAL A 60 -6.92 -19.66 18.07
N ALA A 61 -6.91 -20.13 19.32
CA ALA A 61 -6.63 -19.31 20.49
C ALA A 61 -5.15 -18.88 20.63
N GLU A 62 -4.25 -19.40 19.79
CA GLU A 62 -2.81 -19.12 19.82
C GLU A 62 -2.42 -18.14 18.71
N PHE A 63 -3.37 -17.34 18.20
CA PHE A 63 -3.12 -16.37 17.13
C PHE A 63 -2.04 -15.34 17.51
N ASP A 64 -2.07 -14.80 18.72
CA ASP A 64 -1.07 -13.85 19.21
C ASP A 64 0.35 -14.45 19.17
N LYS A 65 0.46 -15.74 19.52
CA LYS A 65 1.72 -16.49 19.49
C LYS A 65 2.18 -16.73 18.05
N LEU A 66 1.26 -17.06 17.13
CA LEU A 66 1.58 -17.16 15.71
C LEU A 66 2.17 -15.85 15.19
N ILE A 67 1.53 -14.72 15.49
CA ILE A 67 2.02 -13.41 15.03
C ILE A 67 3.37 -13.07 15.65
N ALA A 68 3.58 -13.36 16.93
CA ALA A 68 4.86 -13.17 17.61
C ALA A 68 5.99 -14.01 16.96
N ASP A 69 5.72 -15.30 16.71
CA ASP A 69 6.69 -16.21 16.10
C ASP A 69 6.98 -15.84 14.63
N LEU A 70 5.99 -15.34 13.89
CA LEU A 70 6.16 -14.85 12.52
C LEU A 70 6.85 -13.49 12.45
N SER A 71 6.91 -12.72 13.54
CA SER A 71 7.55 -11.40 13.56
C SER A 71 9.08 -11.46 13.58
N ASP A 72 9.69 -12.65 13.57
CA ASP A 72 11.13 -12.81 13.45
C ASP A 72 11.62 -12.28 12.09
N HIS A 73 12.49 -11.25 12.13
CA HIS A 73 13.04 -10.59 10.95
C HIS A 73 13.91 -11.50 10.06
N ARG A 74 14.29 -12.69 10.54
CA ARG A 74 14.99 -13.71 9.75
C ARG A 74 14.06 -14.46 8.79
N ILE A 75 12.75 -14.43 9.05
CA ILE A 75 11.72 -14.96 8.15
C ILE A 75 11.47 -13.90 7.07
N GLY A 76 11.46 -14.31 5.80
CA GLY A 76 11.18 -13.37 4.70
C GLY A 76 9.74 -12.82 4.78
N TYR A 77 9.56 -11.53 4.46
CA TYR A 77 8.25 -10.86 4.52
C TYR A 77 7.13 -11.62 3.79
N GLU A 78 7.39 -12.08 2.56
CA GLU A 78 6.43 -12.87 1.78
C GLU A 78 6.09 -14.21 2.46
N GLU A 79 7.03 -14.79 3.19
CA GLU A 79 6.82 -16.05 3.88
C GLU A 79 6.02 -15.87 5.17
N GLN A 80 6.29 -14.78 5.92
CA GLN A 80 5.46 -14.37 7.06
C GLN A 80 4.01 -14.18 6.61
N ARG A 81 3.80 -13.42 5.53
CA ARG A 81 2.50 -13.18 4.92
C ARG A 81 1.81 -14.48 4.50
N ALA A 82 2.52 -15.34 3.77
CA ALA A 82 1.97 -16.60 3.29
C ALA A 82 1.62 -17.54 4.45
N ALA A 83 2.43 -17.59 5.51
CA ALA A 83 2.17 -18.40 6.69
C ALA A 83 0.91 -17.94 7.43
N ALA A 84 0.73 -16.64 7.64
CA ALA A 84 -0.47 -16.08 8.23
C ALA A 84 -1.72 -16.47 7.42
N LYS A 85 -1.68 -16.31 6.08
CA LYS A 85 -2.80 -16.70 5.19
C LYS A 85 -3.10 -18.19 5.26
N ARG A 86 -2.06 -19.04 5.30
CA ARG A 86 -2.21 -20.50 5.47
C ARG A 86 -2.93 -20.84 6.77
N TRP A 87 -2.65 -20.14 7.88
CA TRP A 87 -3.35 -20.35 9.15
C TRP A 87 -4.85 -20.08 9.02
N LEU A 88 -5.25 -18.93 8.46
CA LEU A 88 -6.66 -18.58 8.30
C LEU A 88 -7.37 -19.57 7.37
N HIS A 89 -6.74 -19.91 6.24
CA HIS A 89 -7.29 -20.89 5.31
C HIS A 89 -7.47 -22.27 5.95
N HIS A 90 -6.49 -22.72 6.74
CA HIS A 90 -6.55 -24.00 7.46
C HIS A 90 -7.80 -24.07 8.37
N TRP A 91 -8.04 -23.03 9.16
CA TRP A 91 -9.19 -22.99 10.05
C TRP A 91 -10.51 -22.80 9.31
N LYS A 92 -10.50 -22.10 8.16
CA LYS A 92 -11.65 -22.03 7.25
C LYS A 92 -12.04 -23.41 6.73
N VAL A 93 -11.09 -24.19 6.21
CA VAL A 93 -11.34 -25.56 5.70
C VAL A 93 -11.82 -26.50 6.81
N LYS A 94 -11.37 -26.30 8.06
CA LYS A 94 -11.83 -27.05 9.23
C LYS A 94 -13.18 -26.59 9.80
N GLY A 95 -13.89 -25.67 9.15
CA GLY A 95 -15.19 -25.16 9.60
C GLY A 95 -15.13 -24.26 10.85
N ARG A 96 -13.94 -23.71 11.16
CA ARG A 96 -13.69 -22.84 12.33
C ARG A 96 -13.37 -21.40 11.94
N ALA A 97 -13.80 -20.96 10.76
CA ALA A 97 -13.54 -19.61 10.25
C ALA A 97 -14.01 -18.52 11.24
N MET A 98 -15.22 -18.62 11.78
CA MET A 98 -15.74 -17.64 12.75
C MET A 98 -14.88 -17.54 14.02
N GLN A 99 -14.36 -18.67 14.50
CA GLN A 99 -13.46 -18.67 15.66
C GLN A 99 -12.12 -18.00 15.31
N ALA A 100 -11.59 -18.26 14.10
CA ALA A 100 -10.36 -17.64 13.61
C ALA A 100 -10.51 -16.12 13.42
N LEU A 101 -11.63 -15.67 12.83
CA LEU A 101 -11.96 -14.25 12.69
C LEU A 101 -12.08 -13.56 14.05
N ASN A 102 -12.70 -14.21 15.04
CA ASN A 102 -12.77 -13.68 16.40
C ASN A 102 -11.39 -13.58 17.07
N ALA A 103 -10.48 -14.52 16.82
CA ALA A 103 -9.11 -14.42 17.32
C ALA A 103 -8.34 -13.27 16.66
N ILE A 104 -8.46 -13.10 15.34
CA ILE A 104 -7.85 -11.98 14.62
C ILE A 104 -8.39 -10.65 15.15
N ARG A 105 -9.71 -10.52 15.30
CA ARG A 105 -10.36 -9.32 15.84
C ARG A 105 -9.89 -9.02 17.26
N GLY A 106 -9.90 -10.03 18.13
CA GLY A 106 -9.42 -9.91 19.51
C GLY A 106 -7.99 -9.41 19.59
N TYR A 107 -7.09 -9.92 18.75
CA TYR A 107 -5.71 -9.44 18.67
C TYR A 107 -5.61 -7.99 18.21
N LEU A 108 -6.29 -7.65 17.11
CA LEU A 108 -6.24 -6.29 16.55
C LEU A 108 -6.92 -5.25 17.46
N ASP A 109 -7.89 -5.65 18.28
CA ASP A 109 -8.57 -4.77 19.24
C ASP A 109 -7.76 -4.62 20.54
N ALA A 110 -7.03 -5.67 20.95
CA ALA A 110 -6.18 -5.65 22.14
C ALA A 110 -4.86 -4.92 21.91
N THR A 111 -4.30 -5.01 20.70
CA THR A 111 -3.12 -4.23 20.33
C THR A 111 -3.53 -2.79 20.07
N ARG A 112 -3.11 -1.85 20.92
CA ARG A 112 -3.25 -0.41 20.61
C ARG A 112 -2.68 -0.20 19.22
N THR A 113 -3.42 0.43 18.33
CA THR A 113 -3.21 0.38 16.88
C THR A 113 -1.81 0.80 16.40
N SER A 114 -1.03 1.52 17.22
CA SER A 114 0.38 1.81 16.95
C SER A 114 1.35 0.62 17.12
N GLN A 115 0.89 -0.52 17.62
CA GLN A 115 1.64 -1.77 17.83
C GLN A 115 1.01 -2.96 17.10
N SER A 116 0.01 -2.72 16.26
CA SER A 116 -0.55 -3.74 15.38
C SER A 116 0.55 -4.30 14.48
N SER A 117 0.69 -5.62 14.43
CA SER A 117 1.66 -6.27 13.55
C SER A 117 1.21 -6.12 12.09
N SER A 118 2.12 -5.66 11.22
CA SER A 118 1.87 -5.59 9.77
C SER A 118 1.45 -6.94 9.19
N ILE A 119 1.89 -8.06 9.80
CA ILE A 119 1.52 -9.42 9.43
C ILE A 119 0.03 -9.68 9.70
N ALA A 120 -0.51 -9.15 10.81
CA ALA A 120 -1.93 -9.27 11.12
C ALA A 120 -2.78 -8.39 10.19
N GLU A 121 -2.28 -7.20 9.83
CA GLU A 121 -2.95 -6.32 8.85
C GLU A 121 -2.96 -6.91 7.43
N GLU A 122 -1.95 -7.72 7.09
CA GLU A 122 -1.93 -8.52 5.87
C GLU A 122 -3.05 -9.55 5.76
N LEU A 123 -3.64 -9.96 6.87
CA LEU A 123 -4.78 -10.87 6.89
C LEU A 123 -6.12 -10.19 6.66
N LEU A 124 -6.23 -8.86 6.73
CA LEU A 124 -7.53 -8.18 6.72
C LEU A 124 -8.32 -8.41 5.42
N ASN A 125 -7.64 -8.47 4.28
CA ASN A 125 -8.29 -8.80 3.01
C ASN A 125 -8.83 -10.24 3.00
N ASP A 126 -8.03 -11.20 3.47
CA ASP A 126 -8.42 -12.61 3.54
C ASP A 126 -9.49 -12.86 4.64
N ALA A 127 -9.47 -12.06 5.71
CA ALA A 127 -10.49 -12.06 6.76
C ALA A 127 -11.84 -11.59 6.23
N PHE A 128 -11.86 -10.53 5.41
CA PHE A 128 -13.06 -10.12 4.68
C PHE A 128 -13.60 -11.23 3.76
N ASP A 129 -12.75 -11.88 2.96
CA ASP A 129 -13.21 -12.98 2.10
C ASP A 129 -13.75 -14.18 2.92
N ALA A 130 -13.21 -14.40 4.11
CA ALA A 130 -13.69 -15.43 5.02
C ALA A 130 -15.01 -15.04 5.69
N SER A 131 -15.19 -13.77 6.08
CA SER A 131 -16.37 -13.27 6.77
C SER A 131 -17.61 -13.36 5.89
N LEU A 132 -17.49 -13.10 4.58
CA LEU A 132 -18.61 -13.16 3.62
C LEU A 132 -19.40 -14.48 3.64
N GLY A 133 -18.76 -15.59 4.06
CA GLY A 133 -19.39 -16.91 4.11
C GLY A 133 -19.85 -17.36 5.49
N VAL A 134 -19.50 -16.65 6.57
CA VAL A 134 -19.72 -17.12 7.95
C VAL A 134 -20.22 -16.07 8.93
N GLU A 135 -20.05 -14.78 8.62
CA GLU A 135 -20.56 -13.66 9.41
C GLU A 135 -21.73 -12.99 8.68
N ASP A 136 -22.42 -12.09 9.38
CA ASP A 136 -23.43 -11.27 8.74
C ASP A 136 -22.82 -10.20 7.83
N ARG A 137 -23.71 -9.51 7.12
CA ARG A 137 -23.36 -8.45 6.16
C ARG A 137 -22.64 -7.29 6.85
N GLU A 138 -23.03 -6.94 8.07
CA GLU A 138 -22.48 -5.78 8.77
C GLU A 138 -21.05 -6.04 9.26
N GLU A 139 -20.81 -7.21 9.83
CA GLU A 139 -19.48 -7.62 10.28
C GLU A 139 -18.52 -7.78 9.09
N SER A 140 -19.01 -8.32 7.97
CA SER A 140 -18.21 -8.37 6.73
C SER A 140 -17.87 -6.98 6.21
N TYR A 141 -18.80 -6.02 6.29
CA TYR A 141 -18.53 -4.63 5.94
C TYR A 141 -17.44 -4.02 6.84
N ARG A 142 -17.48 -4.27 8.15
CA ARG A 142 -16.46 -3.80 9.10
C ARG A 142 -15.06 -4.34 8.79
N TRP A 143 -14.94 -5.61 8.39
CA TRP A 143 -13.67 -6.15 7.93
C TRP A 143 -13.14 -5.42 6.69
N LEU A 144 -14.00 -5.14 5.71
CA LEU A 144 -13.61 -4.43 4.49
C LEU A 144 -13.16 -2.99 4.78
N VAL A 145 -13.88 -2.26 5.64
CA VAL A 145 -13.50 -0.92 6.09
C VAL A 145 -12.16 -0.95 6.80
N ARG A 146 -11.99 -1.85 7.78
CA ARG A 146 -10.73 -2.01 8.53
C ARG A 146 -9.57 -2.34 7.61
N ALA A 147 -9.79 -3.24 6.64
CA ALA A 147 -8.81 -3.59 5.61
C ALA A 147 -8.43 -2.37 4.76
N HIS A 148 -9.40 -1.56 4.35
CA HIS A 148 -9.14 -0.37 3.55
C HIS A 148 -8.33 0.67 4.33
N VAL A 149 -8.71 0.96 5.57
CA VAL A 149 -8.03 1.95 6.42
C VAL A 149 -6.60 1.51 6.78
N ALA A 150 -6.43 0.32 7.36
CA ALA A 150 -5.13 -0.16 7.83
C ALA A 150 -4.10 -0.31 6.71
N ARG A 151 -4.57 -0.57 5.48
CA ARG A 151 -3.73 -0.80 4.31
C ARG A 151 -3.83 0.32 3.30
N HIS A 152 -4.06 1.55 3.78
CA HIS A 152 -3.93 2.76 2.97
C HIS A 152 -4.71 2.72 1.66
N GLY A 153 -5.96 2.27 1.72
CA GLY A 153 -6.78 1.97 0.53
C GLY A 153 -7.07 3.19 -0.35
N TRP A 154 -6.92 4.39 0.18
CA TRP A 154 -7.00 5.61 -0.61
C TRP A 154 -5.66 6.10 -1.15
N GLN A 155 -4.54 5.38 -1.05
CA GLN A 155 -3.25 5.87 -1.57
C GLN A 155 -2.30 4.74 -1.99
N SER A 156 -1.62 4.91 -3.13
CA SER A 156 -0.74 3.86 -3.69
C SER A 156 0.68 3.86 -3.16
N ASN A 157 1.05 4.76 -2.25
CA ASN A 157 2.44 4.90 -1.78
C ASN A 157 2.93 3.68 -0.99
N TRP A 158 2.02 2.97 -0.33
CA TRP A 158 2.33 1.88 0.61
C TRP A 158 1.58 0.59 0.30
N THR A 159 0.78 0.56 -0.76
CA THR A 159 -0.04 -0.59 -1.15
C THR A 159 -0.22 -0.60 -2.66
N SER A 160 -0.23 -1.78 -3.24
CA SER A 160 -0.37 -1.93 -4.68
C SER A 160 -1.73 -1.44 -5.17
N GLU A 161 -1.76 -0.82 -6.35
CA GLU A 161 -3.02 -0.37 -6.97
C GLU A 161 -4.00 -1.53 -7.18
N THR A 162 -3.50 -2.74 -7.44
CA THR A 162 -4.33 -3.95 -7.58
C THR A 162 -5.07 -4.28 -6.29
N GLU A 163 -4.42 -4.17 -5.12
CA GLU A 163 -5.06 -4.43 -3.83
C GLU A 163 -6.07 -3.35 -3.45
N ILE A 164 -5.76 -2.08 -3.77
CA ILE A 164 -6.70 -0.97 -3.61
C ILE A 164 -7.96 -1.21 -4.43
N ASN A 165 -7.78 -1.44 -5.74
CA ASN A 165 -8.89 -1.65 -6.66
C ASN A 165 -9.74 -2.86 -6.25
N ARG A 166 -9.11 -3.95 -5.80
CA ARG A 166 -9.82 -5.12 -5.28
C ARG A 166 -10.79 -4.76 -4.14
N ARG A 167 -10.38 -3.89 -3.22
CA ARG A 167 -11.25 -3.46 -2.10
C ARG A 167 -12.36 -2.52 -2.55
N LEU A 168 -12.08 -1.60 -3.48
CA LEU A 168 -13.09 -0.72 -4.07
C LEU A 168 -14.15 -1.52 -4.83
N ASP A 169 -13.72 -2.50 -5.64
CA ASP A 169 -14.60 -3.41 -6.36
C ASP A 169 -15.43 -4.25 -5.39
N ALA A 170 -14.82 -4.73 -4.31
CA ALA A 170 -15.53 -5.48 -3.27
C ALA A 170 -16.60 -4.62 -2.57
N ALA A 171 -16.30 -3.36 -2.25
CA ALA A 171 -17.25 -2.43 -1.65
C ALA A 171 -18.43 -2.16 -2.60
N ALA A 172 -18.15 -1.87 -3.87
CA ALA A 172 -19.18 -1.60 -4.88
C ALA A 172 -20.04 -2.85 -5.17
N LYS A 173 -19.43 -4.03 -5.19
CA LYS A 173 -20.14 -5.29 -5.47
C LYS A 173 -20.97 -5.76 -4.29
N HIS A 174 -20.39 -5.76 -3.09
CA HIS A 174 -21.01 -6.38 -1.94
C HIS A 174 -21.84 -5.41 -1.12
N PHE A 175 -21.56 -4.11 -1.13
CA PHE A 175 -22.23 -3.08 -0.32
C PHE A 175 -22.54 -1.80 -1.13
N PRO A 176 -23.14 -1.90 -2.34
CA PRO A 176 -23.41 -0.72 -3.17
C PRO A 176 -24.30 0.32 -2.47
N GLU A 177 -25.20 -0.12 -1.60
CA GLU A 177 -26.10 0.76 -0.84
C GLU A 177 -25.39 1.58 0.24
N LYS A 178 -24.22 1.14 0.69
CA LYS A 178 -23.41 1.78 1.74
C LYS A 178 -22.28 2.63 1.17
N TRP A 179 -22.35 3.06 -0.10
CA TRP A 179 -21.21 3.71 -0.75
C TRP A 179 -20.80 5.03 -0.06
N LYS A 180 -21.76 5.78 0.50
CA LYS A 180 -21.46 7.02 1.23
C LYS A 180 -20.78 6.74 2.57
N GLU A 181 -21.34 5.78 3.29
CA GLU A 181 -20.82 5.27 4.55
C GLU A 181 -19.41 4.72 4.34
N TYR A 182 -19.18 4.00 3.24
CA TYR A 182 -17.86 3.46 2.92
C TYR A 182 -16.83 4.57 2.72
N ILE A 183 -17.16 5.63 1.98
CA ILE A 183 -16.27 6.79 1.84
C ILE A 183 -16.00 7.41 3.20
N HIS A 184 -17.04 7.66 3.99
CA HIS A 184 -16.92 8.25 5.32
C HIS A 184 -16.04 7.39 6.26
N ASP A 185 -16.40 6.13 6.45
CA ASP A 185 -15.77 5.21 7.41
C ASP A 185 -14.33 4.85 7.02
N THR A 186 -13.97 5.00 5.75
CA THR A 186 -12.60 4.76 5.26
C THR A 186 -11.80 6.03 5.06
N SER A 187 -12.41 7.21 5.21
CA SER A 187 -11.71 8.50 5.13
C SER A 187 -10.86 8.80 6.35
N ASP A 188 -11.13 8.09 7.46
CA ASP A 188 -10.29 8.10 8.65
C ASP A 188 -8.91 7.52 8.34
N GLN A 189 -7.87 8.17 8.87
CA GLN A 189 -6.50 7.69 8.76
C GLN A 189 -6.31 6.42 9.61
N ALA A 190 -5.37 5.55 9.19
CA ALA A 190 -4.94 4.45 10.03
C ALA A 190 -4.48 5.00 11.40
N PRO A 191 -4.87 4.42 12.55
CA PRO A 191 -4.69 5.10 13.84
C PRO A 191 -3.24 5.33 14.29
N TYR A 192 -2.25 4.80 13.56
CA TYR A 192 -0.85 5.21 13.69
C TYR A 192 -0.65 6.72 13.41
N TRP A 193 -1.41 7.30 12.48
CA TRP A 193 -1.29 8.69 12.04
C TRP A 193 -2.15 9.69 12.82
N GLU A 194 -3.09 9.22 13.65
CA GLU A 194 -3.87 10.09 14.56
C GLU A 194 -2.96 10.95 15.44
N ARG A 195 -1.80 10.42 15.86
CA ARG A 195 -0.82 11.14 16.68
C ARG A 195 -0.14 12.32 15.97
N ALA A 196 -0.11 12.29 14.64
CA ALA A 196 0.50 13.33 13.82
C ALA A 196 -0.48 14.46 13.44
N GLY A 197 -1.74 14.39 13.90
CA GLY A 197 -2.76 15.42 13.64
C GLY A 197 -3.35 15.38 12.23
N PHE A 198 -3.05 14.33 11.44
CA PHE A 198 -3.69 14.10 10.15
C PHE A 198 -5.00 13.33 10.37
N SER A 199 -6.12 13.95 10.04
CA SER A 199 -7.47 13.41 10.30
C SER A 199 -8.21 12.94 9.05
N PHE A 200 -7.60 13.01 7.87
CA PHE A 200 -8.29 12.73 6.60
C PHE A 200 -7.35 12.08 5.58
N ALA A 201 -7.80 11.00 4.95
CA ALA A 201 -7.04 10.24 3.95
C ALA A 201 -7.91 9.91 2.74
N ILE A 202 -7.98 10.79 1.74
CA ILE A 202 -8.62 10.47 0.45
C ILE A 202 -7.77 10.99 -0.71
N ASP A 203 -7.32 10.07 -1.58
CA ASP A 203 -6.81 10.41 -2.91
C ASP A 203 -8.00 10.50 -3.88
N TYR A 204 -8.07 11.65 -4.54
CA TYR A 204 -9.05 12.00 -5.55
C TYR A 204 -9.21 10.93 -6.64
N ARG A 205 -8.11 10.34 -7.12
CA ARG A 205 -8.14 9.34 -8.21
C ARG A 205 -8.96 8.12 -7.81
N TYR A 206 -8.75 7.62 -6.60
CA TYR A 206 -9.45 6.45 -6.09
C TYR A 206 -10.90 6.78 -5.70
N LEU A 207 -11.15 7.99 -5.20
CA LEU A 207 -12.51 8.46 -4.92
C LEU A 207 -13.36 8.51 -6.20
N VAL A 208 -12.86 9.16 -7.26
CA VAL A 208 -13.56 9.21 -8.56
C VAL A 208 -13.78 7.81 -9.10
N ARG A 209 -12.77 6.94 -9.03
CA ARG A 209 -12.91 5.54 -9.45
C ARG A 209 -14.02 4.82 -8.70
N PHE A 210 -14.07 4.96 -7.38
CA PHE A 210 -15.09 4.32 -6.56
C PHE A 210 -16.49 4.84 -6.90
N LEU A 211 -16.65 6.14 -7.08
CA LEU A 211 -17.92 6.74 -7.52
C LEU A 211 -18.39 6.18 -8.86
N LEU A 212 -17.48 5.94 -9.80
CA LEU A 212 -17.81 5.28 -11.07
C LEU A 212 -18.26 3.82 -10.87
N LEU A 213 -17.63 3.09 -9.95
CA LEU A 213 -17.99 1.70 -9.63
C LEU A 213 -19.37 1.59 -8.99
N VAL A 214 -19.80 2.57 -8.20
CA VAL A 214 -21.14 2.63 -7.59
C VAL A 214 -22.16 3.43 -8.41
N GLU A 215 -21.87 3.61 -9.70
CA GLU A 215 -22.72 4.27 -10.70
C GLU A 215 -23.07 5.75 -10.41
N GLN A 216 -22.34 6.42 -9.52
CA GLN A 216 -22.48 7.84 -9.21
C GLN A 216 -21.74 8.72 -10.23
N LYS A 217 -22.08 8.58 -11.52
CA LYS A 217 -21.36 9.19 -12.65
C LYS A 217 -21.40 10.72 -12.65
N GLU A 218 -22.56 11.31 -12.32
CA GLU A 218 -22.73 12.76 -12.24
C GLU A 218 -21.85 13.35 -11.13
N LEU A 219 -21.86 12.74 -9.94
CA LEU A 219 -21.01 13.17 -8.84
C LEU A 219 -19.52 13.02 -9.15
N ALA A 220 -19.12 11.93 -9.81
CA ALA A 220 -17.74 11.73 -10.26
C ALA A 220 -17.31 12.82 -11.26
N PHE A 221 -18.20 13.20 -12.17
CA PHE A 221 -17.97 14.28 -13.14
C PHE A 221 -17.85 15.64 -12.45
N ASP A 222 -18.80 16.00 -11.59
CA ASP A 222 -18.80 17.28 -10.88
C ASP A 222 -17.56 17.43 -9.99
N LEU A 223 -17.17 16.38 -9.28
CA LEU A 223 -15.96 16.37 -8.47
C LEU A 223 -14.72 16.61 -9.35
N THR A 224 -14.58 15.86 -10.44
CA THR A 224 -13.47 16.00 -11.40
C THR A 224 -13.40 17.41 -11.98
N LYS A 225 -14.55 17.96 -12.38
CA LYS A 225 -14.67 19.30 -12.91
C LYS A 225 -14.21 20.35 -11.90
N ASN A 226 -14.70 20.29 -10.66
CA ASN A 226 -14.31 21.21 -9.60
C ASN A 226 -12.79 21.16 -9.33
N PHE A 227 -12.19 19.97 -9.33
CA PHE A 227 -10.73 19.84 -9.19
C PHE A 227 -9.96 20.52 -10.31
N VAL A 228 -10.39 20.35 -11.56
CA VAL A 228 -9.77 21.01 -12.72
C VAL A 228 -9.92 22.53 -12.63
N GLU A 229 -11.10 23.02 -12.26
CA GLU A 229 -11.36 24.46 -12.10
C GLU A 229 -10.49 25.07 -11.00
N ILE A 230 -10.35 24.40 -9.85
CA ILE A 230 -9.46 24.82 -8.76
C ILE A 230 -8.01 24.85 -9.25
N LEU A 231 -7.54 23.77 -9.89
CA LEU A 231 -6.17 23.70 -10.39
C LEU A 231 -5.88 24.84 -11.38
N VAL A 232 -6.79 25.11 -12.32
CA VAL A 232 -6.66 26.22 -13.28
C VAL A 232 -6.58 27.56 -12.56
N ALA A 233 -7.42 27.79 -11.54
CA ALA A 233 -7.40 29.01 -10.75
C ALA A 233 -6.12 29.17 -9.92
N GLU A 234 -5.55 28.07 -9.40
CA GLU A 234 -4.30 28.11 -8.63
C GLU A 234 -3.07 28.38 -9.50
N VAL A 235 -3.07 27.94 -10.77
CA VAL A 235 -1.94 28.11 -11.68
C VAL A 235 -2.06 29.31 -12.61
N SER A 236 -3.21 29.99 -12.67
CA SER A 236 -3.45 31.09 -13.62
C SER A 236 -2.49 32.26 -13.44
N ASP A 237 -2.01 32.47 -12.22
CA ASP A 237 -1.17 33.61 -11.85
C ASP A 237 0.33 33.28 -11.87
N GLN A 238 0.70 32.05 -12.26
CA GLN A 238 2.11 31.67 -12.31
C GLN A 238 2.82 32.30 -13.53
N PRO A 239 3.91 33.05 -13.34
CA PRO A 239 4.63 33.66 -14.45
C PRO A 239 5.24 32.56 -15.32
N LEU A 240 4.88 32.55 -16.60
CA LEU A 240 5.54 31.69 -17.58
C LEU A 240 6.98 32.19 -17.78
N PRO A 241 8.01 31.37 -17.50
CA PRO A 241 9.38 31.78 -17.74
C PRO A 241 9.59 32.03 -19.25
N PRO A 242 10.41 33.02 -19.64
CA PRO A 242 10.69 33.30 -21.04
C PRO A 242 11.28 32.06 -21.73
N CYS A 243 10.71 31.67 -22.88
CA CYS A 243 11.18 30.52 -23.64
C CYS A 243 12.57 30.81 -24.24
N PRO A 244 13.62 30.04 -23.88
CA PRO A 244 14.99 30.32 -24.32
C PRO A 244 15.21 30.10 -25.84
N TRP A 245 14.24 29.53 -26.56
CA TRP A 245 14.34 29.20 -27.97
C TRP A 245 13.77 30.29 -28.90
N TYR A 246 13.04 31.26 -28.36
CA TYR A 246 12.66 32.47 -29.09
C TYR A 246 13.69 33.58 -28.78
N ARG A 247 14.77 33.60 -29.56
CA ARG A 247 15.70 34.73 -29.67
C ARG A 247 15.75 35.23 -31.10
#